data_AF-A0A819ITP2-F1
#
_entry.id   AF-A0A819ITP2-F1
#
_cell.length_a   1.000
_cell.length_b   1.000
_cell.length_c   1.000
_cell.angle_alpha   90.00
_cell.angle_beta   90.00
_cell.angle_gamma   90.00
#
_symmetry.space_group_name_H-M   'P 1'
#
loop_
_entity.id
_entity.type
_entity.pdbx_description
1 polymer ?
#
loop_
_entity_poly.entity_id
_entity_poly.type
_entity_poly.pdbx_seq_one_letter_code
_entity_poly.pdbx_strand_id
1 'polypeptide(L)'
;HINLLLPFFDITDCQDDQENILLPLRLLLSQYSSFSVEINEIDSFIENHISFMKLNEQSTKYVKQLHEQLKQLFPQCLKNNRNSYNPHMTIAQFDNQEKLNEVKSSL
;
A
#
# COMPACT_ATOMS: atom_id res chain seq x y z
N HIS A 1 -7.03 3.28 -1.97
CA HIS A 1 -5.63 3.67 -2.20
C HIS A 1 -4.76 2.41 -2.23
N ILE A 2 -3.52 2.51 -2.74
CA ILE A 2 -2.50 1.45 -2.58
C ILE A 2 -1.54 1.92 -1.51
N ASN A 3 -1.39 1.14 -0.43
CA ASN A 3 -0.48 1.48 0.66
C ASN A 3 0.96 1.30 0.22
N LEU A 4 1.79 2.34 0.38
CA LEU A 4 3.23 2.28 0.05
C LEU A 4 4.13 2.09 1.26
N LEU A 5 3.75 2.52 2.46
CA LEU A 5 4.53 2.36 3.69
C LEU A 5 3.62 2.18 4.91
N LEU A 6 4.08 1.43 5.90
CA LEU A 6 3.40 1.15 7.18
C LEU A 6 4.42 0.93 8.30
N PRO A 7 4.22 1.40 9.55
CA PRO A 7 3.11 2.25 10.00
C PRO A 7 3.11 3.62 9.33
N PHE A 8 1.92 4.22 9.26
CA PHE A 8 1.76 5.59 8.76
C PHE A 8 2.32 6.59 9.77
N PHE A 9 2.84 7.70 9.25
CA PHE A 9 3.21 8.84 10.09
C PHE A 9 1.94 9.53 10.57
N ASP A 10 1.82 9.72 11.88
CA ASP A 10 0.77 10.55 12.46
C ASP A 10 1.22 12.01 12.42
N ILE A 11 0.99 12.64 11.28
CA ILE A 11 1.34 14.04 11.04
C ILE A 11 0.20 14.88 11.60
N THR A 12 0.40 15.49 12.76
CA THR A 12 -0.53 16.53 13.23
C THR A 12 -0.27 17.84 12.46
N ASP A 13 -1.33 18.61 12.20
CA ASP A 13 -1.38 19.83 11.34
C ASP A 13 -0.30 20.90 11.64
N CYS A 14 0.47 20.77 12.73
CA CYS A 14 1.43 21.78 13.18
C CYS A 14 2.89 21.30 13.22
N GLN A 15 3.25 20.11 12.72
CA GLN A 15 4.60 19.56 12.91
C GLN A 15 5.42 19.16 11.67
N ASP A 16 4.89 19.18 10.44
CA ASP A 16 5.62 18.54 9.32
C ASP A 16 6.04 19.46 8.16
N ASP A 17 6.41 20.71 8.47
CA ASP A 17 7.34 21.49 7.63
C ASP A 17 8.81 21.26 8.05
N GLN A 18 9.09 20.29 8.91
CA GLN A 18 10.46 19.93 9.25
C GLN A 18 11.03 19.01 8.17
N GLU A 19 12.19 19.38 7.64
CA GLU A 19 12.94 18.84 6.49
C GLU A 19 13.17 17.31 6.46
N ASN A 20 12.63 16.54 7.40
CA ASN A 20 12.95 15.13 7.63
C ASN A 20 11.95 14.15 7.00
N ILE A 21 10.70 14.56 6.72
CA ILE A 21 9.68 13.68 6.10
C ILE A 21 9.25 14.20 4.73
N LEU A 22 8.59 15.36 4.68
CA LEU A 22 8.01 15.85 3.43
C LEU A 22 9.07 16.23 2.39
N LEU A 23 10.21 16.82 2.80
CA LEU A 23 11.26 17.22 1.85
C LEU A 23 11.91 16.00 1.15
N PRO A 24 12.40 14.96 1.86
CA PRO A 24 12.91 13.74 1.24
C PRO A 24 11.86 13.06 0.35
N LEU A 25 10.60 13.02 0.79
CA LEU A 25 9.51 12.47 -0.02
C LEU A 25 9.29 13.27 -1.31
N ARG A 26 9.25 14.60 -1.26
CA ARG A 26 9.11 15.48 -2.44
C ARG A 26 10.29 15.30 -3.40
N LEU A 27 11.51 15.27 -2.88
CA LEU A 27 12.72 15.06 -3.70
C LEU A 27 12.67 13.71 -4.41
N LEU A 28 12.28 12.64 -3.73
CA LEU A 28 12.10 11.33 -4.36
C LEU A 28 11.01 11.37 -5.43
N LEU A 29 9.82 11.86 -5.09
CA LEU A 29 8.66 11.85 -5.99
C LEU A 29 8.87 12.76 -7.21
N SER A 30 9.68 13.82 -7.11
CA SER A 30 10.05 14.67 -8.25
C SER A 30 10.85 13.94 -9.34
N GLN A 31 11.46 12.80 -9.01
CA GLN A 31 12.18 11.96 -9.97
C GLN A 31 11.24 11.07 -10.79
N TYR A 32 9.97 10.99 -10.40
CA TYR A 32 8.95 10.15 -11.02
C TYR A 32 8.04 10.99 -11.91
N SER A 33 7.90 10.56 -13.17
CA SER A 33 6.79 11.02 -14.01
C SER A 33 5.50 10.31 -13.60
N SER A 34 4.35 10.92 -13.89
CA SER A 34 3.06 10.23 -13.74
C SER A 34 3.07 8.91 -14.50
N PHE A 35 2.60 7.85 -13.84
CA PHE A 35 2.55 6.50 -14.40
C PHE A 35 1.17 5.89 -14.19
N SER A 36 0.85 4.88 -15.00
CA SER A 36 -0.37 4.11 -14.88
C SER A 36 -0.11 2.79 -14.18
N VAL A 37 -1.09 2.35 -13.41
CA VAL A 37 -1.09 1.06 -12.71
C VAL A 37 -2.27 0.28 -13.25
N GLU A 38 -2.02 -0.94 -13.72
CA GLU A 38 -3.07 -1.81 -14.25
C GLU A 38 -3.51 -2.81 -13.18
N ILE A 39 -4.84 -2.93 -13.02
CA ILE A 39 -5.51 -3.86 -12.14
C ILE A 39 -6.19 -4.91 -13.02
N ASN A 40 -5.95 -6.19 -12.76
CA ASN A 40 -6.44 -7.27 -13.61
C ASN A 40 -7.15 -8.41 -12.84
N GLU A 41 -7.04 -8.45 -11.51
CA GLU A 41 -7.59 -9.54 -10.70
C GLU A 41 -8.19 -9.02 -9.39
N ILE A 42 -9.16 -9.76 -8.86
CA ILE A 42 -9.69 -9.58 -7.51
C ILE A 42 -9.30 -10.82 -6.69
N ASP A 43 -8.85 -10.61 -5.47
CA ASP A 43 -8.43 -11.64 -4.53
C ASP A 43 -8.81 -11.23 -3.10
N SER A 44 -8.42 -12.04 -2.11
CA SER A 44 -8.81 -11.83 -0.72
C SER A 44 -7.79 -12.33 0.29
N PHE A 45 -7.66 -11.63 1.41
CA PHE A 45 -6.93 -12.10 2.58
C PHE A 45 -7.91 -12.73 3.56
N ILE A 46 -7.76 -14.04 3.81
CA ILE A 46 -8.63 -14.81 4.71
C ILE A 46 -8.50 -14.29 6.14
N GLU A 47 -7.26 -14.11 6.64
CA GLU A 47 -7.00 -13.73 8.04
C GLU A 47 -7.59 -12.38 8.44
N ASN A 48 -7.63 -11.42 7.50
CA ASN A 48 -8.11 -10.06 7.77
C ASN A 48 -9.51 -9.79 7.21
N HIS A 49 -10.13 -10.80 6.57
CA HIS A 49 -11.43 -10.70 5.90
C HIS A 49 -11.49 -9.53 4.91
N ILE A 50 -10.47 -9.41 4.05
CA ILE A 50 -10.35 -8.32 3.07
C ILE A 50 -10.53 -8.87 1.66
N SER A 51 -11.30 -8.19 0.83
CA SER A 51 -11.26 -8.33 -0.63
C SER A 51 -10.49 -7.17 -1.25
N PHE A 52 -9.63 -7.47 -2.22
CA PHE A 52 -8.75 -6.48 -2.83
C PHE A 52 -8.54 -6.73 -4.33
N MET A 53 -8.22 -5.65 -5.03
CA MET A 53 -7.78 -5.66 -6.41
C MET A 53 -6.25 -5.79 -6.49
N LYS A 54 -5.79 -6.72 -7.32
CA LYS A 54 -4.38 -6.99 -7.60
C LYS A 54 -3.91 -6.22 -8.81
N LEU A 55 -2.67 -5.78 -8.73
CA LEU A 55 -1.95 -5.21 -9.84
C LEU A 55 -1.42 -6.32 -10.74
N ASN A 56 -1.32 -6.06 -12.05
CA ASN A 56 -0.60 -6.96 -12.93
C ASN A 56 0.90 -7.04 -12.56
N GLU A 57 1.63 -7.99 -13.13
CA GLU A 57 3.03 -8.23 -12.75
C GLU A 57 3.93 -7.00 -12.97
N GLN A 58 3.78 -6.32 -14.10
CA GLN A 58 4.59 -5.15 -14.44
C GLN A 58 4.34 -3.99 -13.47
N SER A 59 3.07 -3.67 -13.19
CA SER A 59 2.69 -2.62 -12.25
C SER A 59 3.12 -2.98 -10.83
N THR A 60 3.02 -4.25 -10.44
CA THR A 60 3.52 -4.75 -9.16
C THR A 60 5.01 -4.53 -9.00
N LYS A 61 5.82 -4.86 -10.02
CA LYS A 61 7.28 -4.63 -9.99
C LYS A 61 7.61 -3.15 -9.81
N TYR A 62 6.94 -2.28 -10.58
CA TYR A 62 7.15 -0.84 -10.51
C TYR A 62 6.82 -0.27 -9.12
N VAL A 63 5.65 -0.61 -8.57
CA VAL A 63 5.25 -0.15 -7.23
C VAL A 63 6.17 -0.70 -6.14
N LYS A 64 6.70 -1.93 -6.29
CA LYS A 64 7.70 -2.50 -5.38
C LYS A 64 9.03 -1.75 -5.43
N GLN A 65 9.48 -1.26 -6.59
CA GLN A 65 10.69 -0.45 -6.68
C GLN A 65 10.55 0.87 -5.93
N LEU A 66 9.43 1.58 -6.12
CA LEU A 66 9.12 2.80 -5.36
C LEU A 66 9.06 2.51 -3.85
N HIS A 67 8.44 1.39 -3.46
CA HIS A 67 8.40 0.95 -2.06
C HIS A 67 9.80 0.75 -1.47
N GLU A 68 10.73 0.10 -2.17
CA GLU A 68 12.10 -0.08 -1.66
C GLU A 68 12.85 1.24 -1.49
N GLN A 69 12.67 2.21 -2.39
CA GLN A 69 13.26 3.55 -2.21
C GLN A 69 12.65 4.29 -1.02
N LEU A 70 11.33 4.20 -0.85
CA LEU A 70 10.63 4.77 0.30
C LEU A 70 11.08 4.14 1.62
N LYS A 71 11.34 2.83 1.64
CA LYS A 71 11.89 2.12 2.81
C LYS A 71 13.29 2.62 3.21
N GLN A 72 14.12 2.97 2.23
CA GLN A 72 15.45 3.54 2.49
C GLN A 72 15.35 4.94 3.12
N LEU A 73 14.38 5.75 2.67
CA LEU A 73 14.15 7.08 3.24
C LEU A 73 13.49 7.02 4.63
N PHE A 74 12.63 6.03 4.86
CA PHE A 74 11.81 5.91 6.06
C PHE A 74 11.98 4.54 6.73
N PRO A 75 13.18 4.19 7.22
CA PRO A 75 13.45 2.87 7.82
C PRO A 75 12.62 2.57 9.07
N GLN A 76 12.11 3.59 9.76
CA GLN A 76 11.15 3.45 10.85
C GLN A 76 9.84 2.75 10.44
N CYS A 77 9.48 2.80 9.15
CA CYS A 77 8.36 2.08 8.56
C CYS A 77 8.68 0.59 8.29
N LEU A 78 9.73 0.03 8.88
CA LEU A 78 10.11 -1.38 8.74
C LEU A 78 9.89 -2.21 10.00
N LYS A 79 9.41 -1.60 11.10
CA LYS A 79 9.37 -2.21 12.43
C LYS A 79 8.60 -3.54 12.49
N ASN A 80 7.66 -3.75 11.57
CA ASN A 80 6.93 -5.00 11.45
C ASN A 80 7.28 -5.61 10.11
N ASN A 81 8.23 -6.54 10.12
CA ASN A 81 8.69 -7.37 9.00
C ASN A 81 7.58 -8.34 8.54
N ARG A 82 6.35 -7.82 8.34
CA ARG A 82 5.23 -8.58 7.80
C ARG A 82 5.64 -9.04 6.40
N ASN A 83 5.45 -10.33 6.16
CA ASN A 83 5.58 -11.04 4.90
C ASN A 83 5.52 -10.12 3.67
N SER A 84 6.52 -10.28 2.79
CA SER A 84 6.63 -9.70 1.44
C SER A 84 5.58 -8.65 1.08
N TYR A 85 5.97 -7.37 1.03
CA TYR A 85 5.09 -6.29 0.56
C TYR A 85 4.31 -6.70 -0.69
N ASN A 86 2.98 -6.69 -0.59
CA ASN A 86 2.06 -7.05 -1.66
C ASN A 86 1.19 -5.83 -1.99
N PRO A 87 1.52 -5.05 -3.03
CA PRO A 87 0.71 -3.88 -3.39
C PRO A 87 -0.68 -4.33 -3.84
N HIS A 88 -1.71 -3.75 -3.24
CA HIS A 88 -3.11 -4.04 -3.55
C HIS A 88 -3.98 -2.83 -3.27
N MET A 89 -5.17 -2.82 -3.85
CA MET A 89 -6.22 -1.87 -3.53
C MET A 89 -7.36 -2.60 -2.81
N THR A 90 -7.51 -2.36 -1.52
CA THR A 90 -8.66 -2.88 -0.76
C THR A 90 -9.95 -2.30 -1.33
N ILE A 91 -10.91 -3.19 -1.61
CA ILE A 91 -12.25 -2.83 -2.11
C ILE A 91 -13.33 -3.06 -1.06
N ALA A 92 -13.13 -4.03 -0.17
CA ALA A 92 -14.03 -4.30 0.94
C ALA A 92 -13.27 -4.95 2.10
N GLN A 93 -13.71 -4.66 3.32
CA GLN A 93 -13.25 -5.32 4.53
C GLN A 93 -14.49 -5.71 5.35
N PHE A 94 -14.48 -6.92 5.87
CA PHE A 94 -15.62 -7.52 6.58
C PHE A 94 -15.28 -7.78 8.03
N ASP A 95 -16.31 -7.80 8.88
CA ASP A 95 -16.13 -8.05 10.32
C ASP A 95 -15.68 -9.50 10.61
N ASN A 96 -16.06 -10.44 9.73
CA ASN A 96 -15.79 -11.87 9.91
C ASN A 96 -15.72 -12.62 8.56
N GLN A 97 -15.27 -13.87 8.64
CA GLN A 97 -15.14 -14.75 7.47
C GLN A 97 -16.48 -15.12 6.83
N GLU A 98 -17.56 -15.23 7.62
CA GLU A 98 -18.88 -15.60 7.12
C GLU A 98 -19.41 -14.55 6.13
N LYS A 99 -19.36 -13.27 6.50
CA LYS A 99 -19.74 -12.15 5.62
C LYS A 99 -18.88 -12.10 4.35
N LEU A 100 -17.58 -12.35 4.46
CA LEU A 100 -16.71 -12.43 3.28
C LEU A 100 -17.15 -13.56 2.34
N ASN A 101 -17.49 -14.73 2.87
CA ASN A 101 -17.92 -15.88 2.09
C ASN A 101 -19.28 -15.66 1.41
N GLU A 102 -20.24 -15.04 2.10
CA GLU A 102 -21.56 -14.70 1.54
C GLU A 102 -21.44 -13.78 0.33
N VAL A 103 -20.56 -12.79 0.39
CA VAL A 103 -20.32 -11.87 -0.75
C VAL A 103 -19.63 -12.58 -1.90
N LYS A 104 -18.67 -13.48 -1.62
CA LYS A 104 -17.99 -14.25 -2.66
C LYS A 104 -18.89 -15.25 -3.38
N SER A 105 -19.84 -15.86 -2.68
CA SER A 105 -20.78 -16.81 -3.31
C SER A 105 -21.87 -16.13 -4.13
N SER A 106 -22.02 -14.81 -3.99
CA SER A 106 -23.02 -13.99 -4.68
C SER A 106 -22.48 -13.29 -5.94
N LEU A 107 -21.18 -13.44 -6.24
CA LEU A 107 -20.48 -12.90 -7.41
C LEU A 107 -20.22 -14.01 -8.44
#